data_AF-A0A0M3G8F3-F1
#
_entry.id   AF-A0A0M3G8F3-F1
#
_cell.length_a   1.000
_cell.length_b   1.000
_cell.length_c   1.000
_cell.angle_alpha   90.00
_cell.angle_beta   90.00
_cell.angle_gamma   90.00
#
_symmetry.space_group_name_H-M   'P 1'
#
loop_
_entity.id
_entity.type
_entity.pdbx_description
1 polymer ?
#
loop_
_entity_poly.entity_id
_entity_poly.type
_entity_poly.pdbx_seq_one_letter_code
_entity_poly.pdbx_strand_id
1 'polypeptide(L)'
;MKITKTELFLRLAKPNEQGISRWVNVSEFVGEYKDLKLGNGGSWCRASSPLARDYIVEFDKSRTSGNSIDAIRLNGFNQEKHFKQHIRKDIKDTFKTKNCVMLGINGKSENTKIEIDHKDGRKNDHRVSDTKTQKLEDFQPLCKAANDAKRQICKECKATNKRWSAKNILGNPYAFYQGDENYSEELGCVGCYQYDPVEYRKSSVKRISAEAAKHTSDYIFNKLYSEENE
;
A
#
# COMPACT_ATOMS: atom_id res chain seq x y z
N MET A 1 20.40 19.85 -19.36
CA MET A 1 19.66 19.03 -18.38
C MET A 1 19.92 19.57 -16.99
N LYS A 2 18.91 19.63 -16.11
CA LYS A 2 19.08 20.09 -14.73
C LYS A 2 19.60 18.91 -13.89
N ILE A 3 20.73 19.10 -13.20
CA ILE A 3 21.31 18.10 -12.30
C ILE A 3 20.30 17.80 -11.19
N THR A 4 20.06 16.52 -10.93
CA THR A 4 19.17 16.06 -9.85
C THR A 4 19.85 16.19 -8.49
N LYS A 5 19.07 16.26 -7.40
CA LYS A 5 19.63 16.28 -6.04
C LYS A 5 20.43 15.01 -5.72
N THR A 6 20.02 13.86 -6.28
CA THR A 6 20.78 12.60 -6.17
C THR A 6 22.17 12.74 -6.78
N GLU A 7 22.27 13.18 -8.03
CA GLU A 7 23.57 13.39 -8.70
C GLU A 7 24.42 14.44 -7.97
N LEU A 8 23.79 15.52 -7.51
CA LEU A 8 24.47 16.58 -6.76
C LEU A 8 25.05 16.06 -5.44
N PHE A 9 24.30 15.23 -4.71
CA PHE A 9 24.79 14.60 -3.48
C PHE A 9 25.91 13.60 -3.77
N LEU A 10 25.80 12.78 -4.82
CA LEU A 10 26.85 11.83 -5.19
C LEU A 10 28.19 12.52 -5.51
N ARG A 11 28.16 13.70 -6.15
CA ARG A 11 29.36 14.52 -6.38
C ARG A 11 30.01 14.99 -5.08
N LEU A 12 29.21 15.37 -4.08
CA LEU A 12 29.69 15.84 -2.78
C LEU A 12 30.20 14.69 -1.90
N ALA A 13 29.46 13.58 -1.89
CA ALA A 13 29.67 12.44 -1.01
C ALA A 13 30.79 11.51 -1.51
N LYS A 14 31.04 11.48 -2.84
CA LYS A 14 32.08 10.69 -3.50
C LYS A 14 32.12 9.23 -3.01
N PRO A 15 31.04 8.46 -3.21
CA PRO A 15 31.03 7.05 -2.80
C PRO A 15 32.10 6.25 -3.56
N ASN A 16 32.64 5.23 -2.89
CA ASN A 16 33.57 4.28 -3.47
C ASN A 16 32.86 3.26 -4.40
N GLU A 17 33.62 2.30 -4.93
CA GLU A 17 33.11 1.25 -5.81
C GLU A 17 32.03 0.36 -5.15
N GLN A 18 32.03 0.26 -3.82
CA GLN A 18 31.02 -0.47 -3.06
C GLN A 18 29.77 0.38 -2.77
N GLY A 19 29.73 1.63 -3.22
CA GLY A 19 28.63 2.57 -2.95
C GLY A 19 28.67 3.21 -1.56
N ILE A 20 29.81 3.12 -0.86
CA ILE A 20 29.99 3.68 0.48
C ILE A 20 30.60 5.07 0.39
N SER A 21 29.97 6.06 1.00
CA SER A 21 30.47 7.45 1.04
C SER A 21 31.06 7.82 2.40
N ARG A 22 31.73 8.97 2.47
CA ARG A 22 31.97 9.65 3.76
C ARG A 22 30.66 10.17 4.35
N TRP A 23 30.68 10.54 5.63
CA TRP A 23 29.66 11.41 6.20
C TRP A 23 29.75 12.80 5.58
N VAL A 24 28.61 13.30 5.10
CA VAL A 24 28.46 14.66 4.57
C VAL A 24 27.58 15.44 5.54
N ASN A 25 28.16 16.49 6.14
CA ASN A 25 27.45 17.33 7.10
C ASN A 25 26.45 18.23 6.38
N VAL A 26 25.30 18.51 7.00
CA VAL A 26 24.31 19.44 6.43
C VAL A 26 24.86 20.86 6.26
N SER A 27 25.91 21.24 7.01
CA SER A 27 26.63 22.50 6.85
C SER A 27 27.39 22.60 5.52
N GLU A 28 27.65 21.47 4.85
CA GLU A 28 28.28 21.44 3.52
C GLU A 28 27.27 21.75 2.40
N PHE A 29 25.97 21.81 2.69
CA PHE A 29 24.92 22.14 1.71
C PHE A 29 24.84 23.65 1.45
N VAL A 30 25.96 24.20 0.98
CA VAL A 30 26.19 25.61 0.65
C VAL A 30 26.71 25.75 -0.78
N GLY A 31 26.74 26.98 -1.31
CA GLY A 31 27.26 27.25 -2.66
C GLY A 31 26.55 26.42 -3.74
N GLU A 32 27.31 25.64 -4.49
CA GLU A 32 26.77 24.74 -5.54
C GLU A 32 25.87 23.63 -4.99
N TYR A 33 26.01 23.26 -3.70
CA TYR A 33 25.25 22.22 -3.03
C TYR A 33 24.02 22.75 -2.26
N LYS A 34 23.69 24.04 -2.36
CA LYS A 34 22.57 24.66 -1.63
C LYS A 34 21.22 23.98 -1.86
N ASP A 35 21.03 23.37 -3.04
CA ASP A 35 19.79 22.66 -3.39
C ASP A 35 19.60 21.37 -2.58
N LEU A 36 20.65 20.86 -1.92
CA LEU A 36 20.59 19.73 -1.00
C LEU A 36 20.04 20.11 0.38
N LYS A 37 19.91 21.41 0.69
CA LYS A 37 19.40 21.88 1.97
C LYS A 37 18.11 21.15 2.35
N LEU A 38 18.11 20.61 3.56
CA LEU A 38 16.99 19.83 4.07
C LEU A 38 15.87 20.79 4.47
N GLY A 39 14.70 20.57 3.89
CA GLY A 39 13.44 21.08 4.43
C GLY A 39 12.76 20.02 5.29
N ASN A 40 11.47 20.20 5.56
CA ASN A 40 10.70 19.23 6.33
C ASN A 40 10.71 17.84 5.65
N GLY A 41 11.26 16.85 6.36
CA GLY A 41 11.20 15.43 5.97
C GLY A 41 12.17 14.98 4.87
N GLY A 42 13.21 15.76 4.54
CA GLY A 42 14.33 15.29 3.70
C GLY A 42 13.91 14.66 2.36
N SER A 43 13.12 15.37 1.56
CA SER A 43 12.39 14.81 0.40
C SER A 43 13.23 14.00 -0.59
N TRP A 44 14.52 14.32 -0.74
CA TRP A 44 15.44 13.69 -1.69
C TRP A 44 16.31 12.58 -1.10
N CYS A 45 16.39 12.45 0.22
CA CYS A 45 17.22 11.45 0.91
C CYS A 45 16.39 10.47 1.76
N ARG A 46 15.10 10.74 2.03
CA ARG A 46 14.21 9.84 2.78
C ARG A 46 14.09 8.44 2.16
N ALA A 47 13.60 7.47 2.91
CA ALA A 47 13.48 6.07 2.47
C ALA A 47 12.72 5.85 1.13
N SER A 48 11.77 6.74 0.78
CA SER A 48 11.04 6.67 -0.50
C SER A 48 11.66 7.50 -1.63
N SER A 49 12.85 8.05 -1.43
CA SER A 49 13.53 8.89 -2.41
C SER A 49 14.25 8.07 -3.48
N PRO A 50 14.54 8.66 -4.66
CA PRO A 50 15.37 8.02 -5.67
C PRO A 50 16.76 7.62 -5.14
N LEU A 51 17.35 8.40 -4.22
CA LEU A 51 18.65 8.08 -3.63
C LEU A 51 18.57 6.78 -2.81
N ALA A 52 17.54 6.65 -1.95
CA ALA A 52 17.34 5.46 -1.12
C ALA A 52 16.92 4.21 -1.92
N ARG A 53 16.49 4.38 -3.18
CA ARG A 53 16.24 3.26 -4.10
C ARG A 53 17.55 2.59 -4.53
N ASP A 54 18.58 3.39 -4.77
CA ASP A 54 19.83 2.92 -5.36
C ASP A 54 20.91 2.68 -4.28
N TYR A 55 20.81 3.33 -3.11
CA TYR A 55 21.77 3.26 -2.00
C TYR A 55 21.10 3.08 -0.63
N ILE A 56 21.82 2.46 0.31
CA ILE A 56 21.46 2.44 1.73
C ILE A 56 21.82 3.82 2.31
N VAL A 57 20.82 4.61 2.69
CA VAL A 57 21.02 5.97 3.21
C VAL A 57 20.94 5.96 4.73
N GLU A 58 22.02 6.41 5.37
CA GLU A 58 22.12 6.55 6.82
C GLU A 58 22.10 8.02 7.22
N PHE A 59 21.54 8.28 8.41
CA PHE A 59 21.43 9.61 8.99
C PHE A 59 22.11 9.64 10.35
N ASP A 60 23.03 10.58 10.51
CA ASP A 60 23.48 10.99 11.83
C ASP A 60 22.52 12.07 12.36
N LYS A 61 22.07 11.89 13.59
CA LYS A 61 21.17 12.80 14.32
C LYS A 61 21.65 13.01 15.77
N SER A 62 22.89 12.64 16.08
CA SER A 62 23.35 12.62 17.47
C SER A 62 23.86 13.98 17.96
N ARG A 63 24.00 14.98 17.08
CA ARG A 63 24.63 16.28 17.41
C ARG A 63 23.60 17.34 17.74
N THR A 64 22.50 17.41 16.98
CA THR A 64 21.41 18.35 17.23
C THR A 64 20.27 17.67 17.99
N SER A 65 19.79 18.29 19.06
CA SER A 65 18.64 17.80 19.81
C SER A 65 17.38 17.72 18.92
N GLY A 66 16.65 16.60 19.00
CA GLY A 66 15.41 16.39 18.26
C GLY A 66 15.58 15.45 17.07
N ASN A 67 14.79 15.67 16.01
CA ASN A 67 14.75 14.80 14.82
C ASN A 67 15.57 15.33 13.63
N SER A 68 16.32 16.41 13.85
CA SER A 68 17.18 17.04 12.85
C SER A 68 18.25 16.08 12.37
N ILE A 69 18.58 16.17 11.07
CA ILE A 69 19.67 15.39 10.46
C ILE A 69 20.91 16.27 10.49
N ASP A 70 22.00 15.73 11.04
CA ASP A 70 23.29 16.40 11.15
C ASP A 70 24.22 16.04 10.00
N ALA A 71 24.22 14.76 9.60
CA ALA A 71 24.98 14.26 8.47
C ALA A 71 24.29 13.12 7.76
N ILE A 72 24.66 12.90 6.49
CA ILE A 72 24.13 11.85 5.63
C ILE A 72 25.29 11.04 5.06
N ARG A 73 25.13 9.72 4.99
CA ARG A 73 26.10 8.80 4.36
C ARG A 73 25.38 7.76 3.52
N LEU A 74 26.04 7.31 2.46
CA LEU A 74 25.69 6.10 1.71
C LEU A 74 26.48 4.92 2.30
N ASN A 75 25.81 3.84 2.65
CA ASN A 75 26.41 2.64 3.22
C ASN A 75 26.24 1.44 2.27
N GLY A 76 26.57 1.66 0.99
CA GLY A 76 26.50 0.66 -0.06
C GLY A 76 25.23 0.72 -0.90
N PHE A 77 25.16 -0.15 -1.91
CA PHE A 77 24.02 -0.24 -2.82
C PHE A 77 22.82 -0.90 -2.17
N ASN A 78 21.63 -0.37 -2.46
CA ASN A 78 20.39 -1.01 -2.04
C ASN A 78 20.04 -2.16 -3.01
N GLN A 79 19.99 -3.39 -2.48
CA GLN A 79 19.64 -4.59 -3.25
C GLN A 79 18.13 -4.93 -3.18
N GLU A 80 17.35 -4.18 -2.41
CA GLU A 80 15.91 -4.45 -2.27
C GLU A 80 15.16 -4.16 -3.57
N LYS A 81 14.25 -5.08 -3.94
CA LYS A 81 13.34 -4.86 -5.07
C LYS A 81 12.28 -3.83 -4.66
N HIS A 82 12.39 -2.62 -5.21
CA HIS A 82 11.41 -1.57 -4.97
C HIS A 82 10.14 -1.76 -5.81
N PHE A 83 8.99 -1.79 -5.15
CA PHE A 83 7.70 -1.78 -5.83
C PHE A 83 7.42 -0.40 -6.44
N LYS A 84 7.33 -0.33 -7.77
CA LYS A 84 6.98 0.88 -8.52
C LYS A 84 5.49 1.14 -8.41
N GLN A 85 5.13 2.30 -7.87
CA GLN A 85 3.74 2.72 -7.68
C GLN A 85 3.04 3.19 -8.97
N HIS A 86 3.75 3.16 -10.10
CA HIS A 86 3.26 3.78 -11.31
C HIS A 86 2.15 2.95 -11.94
N ILE A 87 0.96 3.54 -12.08
CA ILE A 87 -0.19 2.92 -12.74
C ILE A 87 -0.29 3.45 -14.18
N ARG A 88 -0.47 2.52 -15.13
CA ARG A 88 -0.63 2.81 -16.57
C ARG A 88 -1.80 3.78 -16.82
N LYS A 89 -1.65 4.62 -17.84
CA LYS A 89 -2.56 5.74 -18.10
C LYS A 89 -3.98 5.31 -18.48
N ASP A 90 -4.13 4.31 -19.33
CA ASP A 90 -5.43 3.72 -19.72
C ASP A 90 -6.22 3.20 -18.51
N ILE A 91 -5.55 2.57 -17.55
CA ILE A 91 -6.16 2.11 -16.29
C ILE A 91 -6.65 3.31 -15.48
N LYS A 92 -5.82 4.35 -15.33
CA LYS A 92 -6.21 5.59 -14.66
C LYS A 92 -7.42 6.22 -15.33
N ASP A 93 -7.40 6.30 -16.66
CA ASP A 93 -8.46 6.91 -17.46
C ASP A 93 -9.78 6.11 -17.38
N THR A 94 -9.71 4.79 -17.23
CA THR A 94 -10.87 3.91 -17.01
C THR A 94 -11.54 4.16 -15.65
N PHE A 95 -10.75 4.37 -14.60
CA PHE A 95 -11.26 4.46 -13.23
C PHE A 95 -11.54 5.88 -12.74
N LYS A 96 -10.91 6.92 -13.31
CA LYS A 96 -11.05 8.31 -12.81
C LYS A 96 -12.48 8.86 -12.79
N THR A 97 -13.36 8.31 -13.63
CA THR A 97 -14.78 8.70 -13.71
C THR A 97 -15.68 7.83 -12.84
N LYS A 98 -15.17 6.74 -12.26
CA LYS A 98 -15.93 5.84 -11.41
C LYS A 98 -16.04 6.38 -9.98
N ASN A 99 -17.09 5.98 -9.28
CA ASN A 99 -17.25 6.30 -7.87
C ASN A 99 -16.31 5.46 -7.00
N CYS A 100 -15.91 6.01 -5.86
CA CYS A 100 -15.17 5.30 -4.82
C CYS A 100 -15.88 4.00 -4.45
N VAL A 101 -15.21 2.85 -4.58
CA VAL A 101 -15.85 1.54 -4.30
C VAL A 101 -16.19 1.33 -2.81
N MET A 102 -15.59 2.13 -1.92
CA MET A 102 -15.89 2.11 -0.48
C MET A 102 -17.03 3.06 -0.12
N LEU A 103 -17.04 4.28 -0.67
CA LEU A 103 -17.94 5.36 -0.22
C LEU A 103 -19.00 5.79 -1.24
N GLY A 104 -18.97 5.29 -2.47
CA GLY A 104 -19.98 5.57 -3.50
C GLY A 104 -19.93 6.98 -4.11
N ILE A 105 -18.89 7.77 -3.82
CA ILE A 105 -18.78 9.17 -4.26
C ILE A 105 -17.66 9.39 -5.28
N ASN A 106 -17.83 10.39 -6.16
CA ASN A 106 -16.79 10.99 -6.99
C ASN A 106 -16.93 12.51 -6.90
N GLY A 107 -16.16 13.13 -6.00
CA GLY A 107 -16.27 14.56 -5.73
C GLY A 107 -15.07 15.35 -6.20
N LYS A 108 -15.16 16.68 -6.11
CA LYS A 108 -14.10 17.61 -6.52
C LYS A 108 -13.24 18.14 -5.36
N SER A 109 -13.68 17.93 -4.11
CA SER A 109 -12.90 18.34 -2.93
C SER A 109 -11.68 17.44 -2.73
N GLU A 110 -10.70 17.93 -1.96
CA GLU A 110 -9.46 17.20 -1.67
C GLU A 110 -9.71 15.77 -1.14
N ASN A 111 -10.70 15.60 -0.27
CA ASN A 111 -11.01 14.31 0.36
C ASN A 111 -11.88 13.39 -0.49
N THR A 112 -12.60 13.96 -1.46
CA THR A 112 -13.59 13.25 -2.28
C THR A 112 -13.13 12.97 -3.70
N LYS A 113 -12.01 13.57 -4.13
CA LYS A 113 -11.39 13.30 -5.44
C LYS A 113 -10.95 11.84 -5.52
N ILE A 114 -11.11 11.26 -6.69
CA ILE A 114 -10.75 9.87 -6.97
C ILE A 114 -9.24 9.74 -7.17
N GLU A 115 -8.66 8.79 -6.45
CA GLU A 115 -7.32 8.25 -6.62
C GLU A 115 -7.43 6.79 -7.03
N ILE A 116 -6.53 6.34 -7.91
CA ILE A 116 -6.51 4.95 -8.34
C ILE A 116 -5.47 4.25 -7.49
N ASP A 117 -5.92 3.27 -6.72
CA ASP A 117 -5.09 2.55 -5.78
C ASP A 117 -4.96 1.07 -6.15
N HIS A 118 -3.86 0.46 -5.70
CA HIS A 118 -3.59 -0.96 -5.88
C HIS A 118 -4.46 -1.76 -4.90
N LYS A 119 -5.11 -2.82 -5.36
CA LYS A 119 -5.86 -3.72 -4.47
C LYS A 119 -4.96 -4.37 -3.43
N ASP A 120 -3.80 -4.88 -3.86
CA ASP A 120 -2.77 -5.39 -2.94
C ASP A 120 -2.16 -4.24 -2.11
N GLY A 121 -2.58 -4.15 -0.86
CA GLY A 121 -2.09 -3.15 0.10
C GLY A 121 -0.68 -3.43 0.63
N ARG A 122 -0.21 -4.68 0.57
CA ARG A 122 1.16 -5.06 1.00
C ARG A 122 2.18 -4.91 -0.12
N LYS A 123 1.73 -4.93 -1.37
CA LYS A 123 2.52 -4.70 -2.60
C LYS A 123 3.59 -5.78 -2.79
N ASN A 124 3.18 -7.02 -2.55
CA ASN A 124 4.04 -8.19 -2.69
C ASN A 124 3.98 -8.76 -4.12
N ASP A 125 2.89 -8.52 -4.87
CA ASP A 125 2.82 -8.92 -6.28
C ASP A 125 3.61 -7.96 -7.19
N HIS A 126 4.90 -8.25 -7.36
CA HIS A 126 5.79 -7.46 -8.21
C HIS A 126 5.39 -7.43 -9.70
N ARG A 127 4.51 -8.32 -10.18
CA ARG A 127 3.94 -8.20 -11.52
C ARG A 127 3.22 -6.86 -11.66
N VAL A 128 2.41 -6.47 -10.67
CA VAL A 128 1.65 -5.20 -10.73
C VAL A 128 2.57 -3.98 -10.78
N SER A 129 3.82 -4.10 -10.32
CA SER A 129 4.83 -3.05 -10.44
C SER A 129 5.35 -2.85 -11.87
N ASP A 130 5.12 -3.77 -12.79
CA ASP A 130 5.47 -3.65 -14.21
C ASP A 130 4.25 -3.23 -15.04
N THR A 131 4.32 -2.05 -15.65
CA THR A 131 3.26 -1.46 -16.47
C THR A 131 2.81 -2.35 -17.63
N LYS A 132 3.69 -3.23 -18.13
CA LYS A 132 3.36 -4.18 -19.20
C LYS A 132 2.43 -5.29 -18.75
N THR A 133 2.46 -5.63 -17.47
CA THR A 133 1.73 -6.79 -16.92
C THR A 133 0.55 -6.39 -16.01
N GLN A 134 0.36 -5.08 -15.81
CA GLN A 134 -0.79 -4.51 -15.13
C GLN A 134 -2.11 -4.83 -15.84
N LYS A 135 -3.09 -5.24 -15.06
CA LYS A 135 -4.48 -5.49 -15.46
C LYS A 135 -5.42 -4.54 -14.74
N LEU A 136 -6.60 -4.30 -15.30
CA LEU A 136 -7.62 -3.45 -14.65
C LEU A 136 -8.04 -3.99 -13.27
N GLU A 137 -8.10 -5.31 -13.12
CA GLU A 137 -8.50 -5.99 -11.89
C GLU A 137 -7.53 -5.80 -10.71
N ASP A 138 -6.29 -5.36 -10.97
CA ASP A 138 -5.28 -5.07 -9.95
C ASP A 138 -5.57 -3.76 -9.18
N PHE A 139 -6.51 -2.95 -9.67
CA PHE A 139 -6.73 -1.59 -9.22
C PHE A 139 -8.18 -1.33 -8.81
N GLN A 140 -8.38 -0.30 -7.99
CA GLN A 140 -9.69 0.16 -7.57
C GLN A 140 -9.74 1.69 -7.44
N PRO A 141 -10.87 2.34 -7.76
CA PRO A 141 -11.06 3.76 -7.52
C PRO A 141 -11.43 3.99 -6.05
N LEU A 142 -10.64 4.79 -5.34
CA LEU A 142 -10.91 5.21 -3.98
C LEU A 142 -10.89 6.73 -3.93
N CYS A 143 -11.78 7.35 -3.17
CA CYS A 143 -11.57 8.76 -2.85
C CYS A 143 -10.36 8.89 -1.92
N LYS A 144 -9.71 10.06 -1.90
CA LYS A 144 -8.52 10.29 -1.07
C LYS A 144 -8.72 9.86 0.39
N ALA A 145 -9.86 10.19 1.01
CA ALA A 145 -10.15 9.81 2.39
C ALA A 145 -10.21 8.28 2.58
N ALA A 146 -10.84 7.56 1.65
CA ALA A 146 -10.89 6.09 1.70
C ALA A 146 -9.51 5.47 1.46
N ASN A 147 -8.72 6.05 0.55
CA ASN A 147 -7.34 5.61 0.27
C ASN A 147 -6.43 5.79 1.50
N ASP A 148 -6.52 6.94 2.18
CA ASP A 148 -5.78 7.20 3.41
C ASP A 148 -6.17 6.22 4.53
N ALA A 149 -7.47 5.93 4.69
CA ALA A 149 -7.97 4.93 5.65
C ALA A 149 -7.43 3.53 5.33
N LYS A 150 -7.55 3.08 4.07
CA LYS A 150 -6.99 1.80 3.59
C LYS A 150 -5.50 1.71 3.91
N ARG A 151 -4.74 2.77 3.68
CA ARG A 151 -3.31 2.81 3.96
C ARG A 151 -2.99 2.56 5.43
N GLN A 152 -3.72 3.17 6.36
CA GLN A 152 -3.47 2.94 7.79
C GLN A 152 -3.84 1.52 8.21
N ILE A 153 -4.99 1.02 7.74
CA ILE A 153 -5.44 -0.35 7.98
C ILE A 153 -4.41 -1.36 7.47
N CYS A 154 -3.89 -1.17 6.25
CA CYS A 154 -2.90 -2.08 5.67
C CYS A 154 -1.54 -2.03 6.40
N LYS A 155 -1.13 -0.88 6.95
CA LYS A 155 0.08 -0.79 7.77
C LYS A 155 -0.04 -1.60 9.04
N GLU A 156 -1.16 -1.46 9.75
CA GLU A 156 -1.41 -2.23 10.97
C GLU A 156 -1.45 -3.73 10.66
N CYS A 157 -2.17 -4.12 9.61
CA CYS A 157 -2.18 -5.51 9.14
C CYS A 157 -0.77 -6.04 8.85
N LYS A 158 0.10 -5.25 8.22
CA LYS A 158 1.50 -5.64 7.95
C LYS A 158 2.33 -5.76 9.23
N ALA A 159 2.11 -4.89 10.21
CA ALA A 159 2.83 -4.89 11.48
C ALA A 159 2.44 -6.07 12.38
N THR A 160 1.16 -6.45 12.40
CA THR A 160 0.63 -7.48 13.30
C THR A 160 0.45 -8.84 12.65
N ASN A 161 0.52 -8.91 11.31
CA ASN A 161 0.08 -10.06 10.52
C ASN A 161 -1.38 -10.49 10.76
N LYS A 162 -2.21 -9.59 11.32
CA LYS A 162 -3.65 -9.79 11.47
C LYS A 162 -4.41 -8.97 10.42
N ARG A 163 -5.25 -9.66 9.64
CA ARG A 163 -6.08 -9.08 8.59
C ARG A 163 -7.24 -8.29 9.21
N TRP A 164 -7.53 -7.14 8.62
CA TRP A 164 -8.60 -6.27 9.11
C TRP A 164 -9.98 -6.87 8.85
N SER A 165 -10.78 -7.02 9.90
CA SER A 165 -12.13 -7.56 9.81
C SER A 165 -13.09 -6.56 9.19
N ALA A 166 -13.81 -6.98 8.15
CA ALA A 166 -14.86 -6.17 7.53
C ALA A 166 -16.03 -5.86 8.49
N LYS A 167 -16.18 -6.61 9.59
CA LYS A 167 -17.19 -6.37 10.63
C LYS A 167 -16.95 -5.08 11.44
N ASN A 168 -15.79 -4.46 11.30
CA ASN A 168 -15.55 -3.11 11.82
C ASN A 168 -16.48 -2.06 11.16
N ILE A 169 -16.99 -2.33 9.96
CA ILE A 169 -18.11 -1.58 9.37
C ILE A 169 -19.40 -2.27 9.82
N LEU A 170 -20.23 -1.56 10.59
CA LEU A 170 -21.50 -2.09 11.08
C LEU A 170 -22.40 -2.53 9.91
N GLY A 171 -23.05 -3.68 10.10
CA GLY A 171 -23.93 -4.30 9.09
C GLY A 171 -23.24 -5.24 8.12
N ASN A 172 -21.91 -5.33 8.13
CA ASN A 172 -21.20 -6.32 7.32
C ASN A 172 -21.38 -7.74 7.90
N PRO A 173 -21.84 -8.73 7.09
CA PRO A 173 -22.18 -10.07 7.59
C PRO A 173 -20.95 -10.92 7.93
N TYR A 174 -19.86 -10.77 7.19
CA TYR A 174 -18.66 -11.59 7.32
C TYR A 174 -17.42 -10.72 7.55
N ALA A 175 -16.40 -11.28 8.21
CA ALA A 175 -15.13 -10.57 8.39
C ALA A 175 -14.29 -10.56 7.10
N PHE A 176 -14.36 -11.66 6.34
CA PHE A 176 -13.59 -11.91 5.12
C PHE A 176 -14.46 -12.67 4.13
N TYR A 177 -14.23 -12.44 2.83
CA TYR A 177 -14.86 -13.25 1.78
C TYR A 177 -14.01 -14.47 1.39
N GLN A 178 -12.75 -14.51 1.81
CA GLN A 178 -11.84 -15.65 1.65
C GLN A 178 -10.76 -15.63 2.75
N GLY A 179 -10.40 -16.82 3.25
CA GLY A 179 -9.46 -17.01 4.36
C GLY A 179 -9.98 -16.47 5.70
N ASP A 180 -9.06 -16.23 6.63
CA ASP A 180 -9.36 -15.84 8.00
C ASP A 180 -8.58 -14.61 8.46
N GLU A 181 -8.48 -14.38 9.76
CA GLU A 181 -7.80 -13.24 10.36
C GLU A 181 -6.27 -13.27 10.24
N ASN A 182 -5.67 -14.43 9.98
CA ASN A 182 -4.23 -14.57 9.89
C ASN A 182 -3.79 -14.34 8.45
N TYR A 183 -2.79 -13.50 8.26
CA TYR A 183 -2.18 -13.34 6.95
C TYR A 183 -1.37 -14.59 6.57
N SER A 184 -1.60 -15.10 5.36
CA SER A 184 -0.70 -16.06 4.71
C SER A 184 -0.18 -15.48 3.40
N GLU A 185 1.05 -15.82 3.03
CA GLU A 185 1.65 -15.35 1.76
C GLU A 185 0.92 -15.95 0.55
N GLU A 186 0.46 -17.19 0.66
CA GLU A 186 -0.30 -17.90 -0.39
C GLU A 186 -1.59 -17.17 -0.76
N LEU A 187 -2.36 -16.72 0.24
CA LEU A 187 -3.61 -16.00 0.01
C LEU A 187 -3.37 -14.50 -0.22
N GLY A 188 -2.34 -13.95 0.43
CA GLY A 188 -2.03 -12.53 0.40
C GLY A 188 -3.17 -11.67 0.95
N CYS A 189 -3.57 -10.66 0.19
CA CYS A 189 -4.66 -9.76 0.57
C CYS A 189 -6.05 -10.25 0.12
N VAL A 190 -6.12 -11.25 -0.76
CA VAL A 190 -7.39 -11.77 -1.32
C VAL A 190 -8.31 -12.24 -0.18
N GLY A 191 -9.55 -11.76 -0.17
CA GLY A 191 -10.54 -12.05 0.88
C GLY A 191 -10.78 -10.90 1.86
N CYS A 192 -9.91 -9.89 1.87
CA CYS A 192 -10.05 -8.70 2.71
C CYS A 192 -10.96 -7.67 2.04
N TYR A 193 -11.85 -7.01 2.79
CA TYR A 193 -12.66 -5.92 2.27
C TYR A 193 -11.82 -4.80 1.65
N GLN A 194 -10.67 -4.47 2.25
CA GLN A 194 -9.78 -3.42 1.74
C GLN A 194 -9.14 -3.80 0.39
N TYR A 195 -9.00 -5.10 0.11
CA TYR A 195 -8.46 -5.59 -1.16
C TYR A 195 -9.48 -5.40 -2.28
N ASP A 196 -10.73 -5.83 -2.08
CA ASP A 196 -11.79 -5.66 -3.05
C ASP A 196 -13.17 -5.50 -2.38
N PRO A 197 -13.63 -4.25 -2.12
CA PRO A 197 -14.95 -3.99 -1.55
C PRO A 197 -16.11 -4.47 -2.43
N VAL A 198 -15.90 -4.60 -3.74
CA VAL A 198 -16.95 -5.03 -4.67
C VAL A 198 -17.08 -6.55 -4.59
N GLU A 199 -15.96 -7.27 -4.67
CA GLU A 199 -15.95 -8.73 -4.56
C GLU A 199 -16.41 -9.18 -3.17
N TYR A 200 -16.02 -8.47 -2.11
CA TYR A 200 -16.54 -8.72 -0.77
C TYR A 200 -18.07 -8.75 -0.72
N ARG A 201 -18.74 -7.75 -1.32
CA ARG A 201 -20.20 -7.66 -1.34
C ARG A 201 -20.81 -8.81 -2.14
N LYS A 202 -20.28 -9.07 -3.35
CA LYS A 202 -20.76 -10.17 -4.21
C LYS A 202 -20.62 -11.53 -3.54
N SER A 203 -19.45 -11.81 -2.97
CA SER A 203 -19.16 -13.06 -2.27
C SER A 203 -19.98 -13.20 -1.00
N SER A 204 -20.25 -12.10 -0.28
CA SER A 204 -21.15 -12.12 0.90
C SER A 204 -22.56 -12.53 0.50
N VAL A 205 -23.12 -11.96 -0.58
CA VAL A 205 -24.47 -12.35 -1.05
C VAL A 205 -24.51 -13.83 -1.41
N LYS A 206 -23.54 -14.32 -2.21
CA LYS A 206 -23.45 -15.73 -2.60
C LYS A 206 -23.38 -16.65 -1.37
N ARG A 207 -22.59 -16.27 -0.37
CA ARG A 207 -22.43 -17.04 0.86
C ARG A 207 -23.70 -17.09 1.69
N ILE A 208 -24.39 -15.96 1.87
CA ILE A 208 -25.70 -15.91 2.54
C ILE A 208 -26.70 -16.81 1.82
N SER A 209 -26.78 -16.73 0.49
CA SER A 209 -27.69 -17.58 -0.29
C SER A 209 -27.39 -19.07 -0.12
N ALA A 210 -26.11 -19.45 -0.10
CA ALA A 210 -25.71 -20.85 0.10
C ALA A 210 -26.03 -21.35 1.52
N GLU A 211 -25.74 -20.53 2.55
CA GLU A 211 -26.05 -20.85 3.96
C GLU A 211 -27.57 -20.96 4.18
N ALA A 212 -28.36 -20.06 3.60
CA ALA A 212 -29.82 -20.09 3.68
C ALA A 212 -30.43 -21.30 2.97
N ALA A 213 -29.91 -21.65 1.78
CA ALA A 213 -30.36 -22.83 1.05
C ALA A 213 -30.07 -24.11 1.84
N LYS A 214 -28.85 -24.25 2.37
CA LYS A 214 -28.47 -25.39 3.21
C LYS A 214 -29.35 -25.51 4.44
N HIS A 215 -29.56 -24.41 5.17
CA HIS A 215 -30.41 -24.43 6.37
C HIS A 215 -31.86 -24.81 6.03
N THR A 216 -32.39 -24.34 4.89
CA THR A 216 -33.72 -24.73 4.43
C THR A 216 -33.80 -26.22 4.11
N SER A 217 -32.79 -26.76 3.42
CA SER A 217 -32.69 -28.19 3.14
C SER A 217 -32.63 -29.02 4.41
N ASP A 218 -31.77 -28.66 5.36
CA ASP A 218 -31.63 -29.34 6.66
C ASP A 218 -32.95 -29.30 7.45
N TYR A 219 -33.64 -28.15 7.44
CA TYR A 219 -34.95 -27.99 8.08
C TYR A 219 -36.02 -28.90 7.46
N ILE A 220 -36.12 -28.93 6.12
CA ILE A 220 -37.10 -29.79 5.42
C ILE A 220 -36.81 -31.26 5.68
N PHE A 221 -35.54 -31.67 5.61
CA PHE A 221 -35.12 -33.05 5.87
C PHE A 221 -35.52 -33.49 7.27
N ASN A 222 -35.17 -32.69 8.29
CA ASN A 222 -35.53 -32.99 9.67
C ASN A 222 -37.05 -33.04 9.87
N LYS A 223 -37.82 -32.15 9.24
CA LYS A 223 -39.29 -32.15 9.33
C LYS A 223 -39.93 -33.40 8.72
N LEU A 224 -39.37 -33.94 7.64
CA LEU A 224 -39.95 -35.07 6.91
C LEU A 224 -39.54 -36.44 7.47
N TYR A 225 -38.34 -36.55 8.04
CA TYR A 225 -37.74 -37.84 8.39
C TYR A 225 -37.34 -37.96 9.87
N SER A 226 -37.78 -37.05 10.74
CA SER A 226 -37.49 -37.12 12.19
C SER A 226 -38.13 -38.32 12.89
N GLU A 227 -39.19 -38.90 12.33
CA GLU A 227 -39.94 -40.04 12.93
C GLU A 227 -39.38 -41.42 12.54
N GLU A 228 -38.42 -41.51 11.60
CA GLU A 228 -37.82 -42.79 11.20
C GLU A 228 -36.68 -43.27 12.13
N ASN A 229 -36.39 -42.52 13.21
CA ASN A 229 -35.34 -42.81 14.19
C ASN A 229 -35.86 -43.15 15.61
N GLU A 230 -37.17 -43.39 15.77
CA GLU A 230 -37.76 -44.05 16.95
C GLU A 230 -38.18 -45.48 16.61
#